data_AF-A0AAV5KQK2-F1
#
_entry.id   AF-A0AAV5KQK2-F1
#
_cell.length_a   1.000
_cell.length_b   1.000
_cell.length_c   1.000
_cell.angle_alpha   90.00
_cell.angle_beta   90.00
_cell.angle_gamma   90.00
#
_symmetry.space_group_name_H-M   'P 1'
#
loop_
_entity.id
_entity.type
_entity.pdbx_description
1 polymer ?
#
loop_
_entity_poly.entity_id
_entity_poly.type
_entity_poly.pdbx_seq_one_letter_code
_entity_poly.pdbx_strand_id
1 'polypeptide(L)'
;MGVYLSSPKTEKFSEDGENNKLRYGSSSMQGWRSTMEDAHAAYPDLDGSTSFFGVYDGHGGKKFSSFIFLSLLKFLYIHYLLTMY
;
A
#
# COMPACT_ATOMS: atom_id res chain seq x y z
N MET A 1 16.58 -12.67 -21.76
CA MET A 1 15.17 -12.23 -21.65
C MET A 1 15.10 -11.12 -20.61
N GLY A 2 14.50 -9.98 -20.94
CA GLY A 2 14.47 -8.79 -20.07
C GLY A 2 13.43 -8.84 -18.95
N VAL A 3 13.25 -7.73 -18.25
CA VAL A 3 12.36 -7.56 -17.08
C VAL A 3 10.85 -7.64 -17.45
N TYR A 4 10.53 -7.72 -18.75
CA TYR A 4 9.17 -7.69 -19.26
C TYR A 4 8.65 -9.08 -19.66
N LEU A 5 7.36 -9.30 -19.42
CA LEU A 5 6.60 -10.46 -19.88
C LEU A 5 6.28 -10.36 -21.37
N SER A 6 5.98 -11.50 -22.00
CA SER A 6 5.50 -11.57 -23.39
C SER A 6 4.10 -10.96 -23.58
N SER A 7 3.32 -10.90 -22.50
CA SER A 7 1.98 -10.31 -22.45
C SER A 7 1.73 -9.74 -21.05
N PRO A 8 0.91 -8.69 -20.90
CA PRO A 8 0.65 -8.11 -19.60
C PRO A 8 -0.26 -9.02 -18.76
N LYS A 9 -0.01 -9.05 -17.45
CA LYS A 9 -1.01 -9.56 -16.50
C LYS A 9 -2.00 -8.45 -16.18
N THR A 10 -3.23 -8.65 -16.67
CA THR A 10 -4.31 -7.64 -16.57
C THR A 10 -5.29 -7.91 -15.43
N GLU A 11 -5.08 -8.98 -14.67
CA GLU A 11 -5.85 -9.28 -13.45
C GLU A 11 -5.78 -8.10 -12.49
N LYS A 12 -6.96 -7.68 -12.00
CA LYS A 12 -7.13 -6.59 -11.06
C LYS A 12 -7.38 -7.17 -9.67
N PHE A 13 -6.61 -6.71 -8.70
CA PHE A 13 -6.89 -6.94 -7.28
C PHE A 13 -7.49 -5.67 -6.74
N SER A 14 -8.80 -5.68 -6.52
CA SER A 14 -9.55 -4.51 -6.05
C SER A 14 -10.11 -4.78 -4.67
N GLU A 15 -10.13 -3.74 -3.84
CA GLU A 15 -10.68 -3.72 -2.50
C GLU A 15 -11.48 -2.44 -2.33
N ASP A 16 -12.50 -2.47 -1.50
CA ASP A 16 -13.27 -1.30 -1.11
C ASP A 16 -13.70 -1.44 0.35
N GLY A 17 -14.07 -0.32 0.94
CA GLY A 17 -14.57 -0.31 2.31
C GLY A 17 -14.98 1.08 2.76
N GLU A 18 -15.48 1.15 3.98
CA GLU A 18 -16.01 2.38 4.55
C GLU A 18 -15.92 2.38 6.07
N ASN A 19 -16.02 3.57 6.65
CA ASN A 19 -16.34 3.77 8.05
C ASN A 19 -17.41 4.87 8.17
N ASN A 20 -17.70 5.31 9.39
CA ASN A 20 -18.71 6.35 9.64
C ASN A 20 -18.38 7.73 9.03
N LYS A 21 -17.16 7.93 8.52
CA LYS A 21 -16.65 9.23 8.05
C LYS A 21 -16.33 9.24 6.56
N LEU A 22 -15.92 8.11 5.98
CA LEU A 22 -15.46 8.02 4.59
C LEU A 22 -15.71 6.65 3.97
N ARG A 23 -15.59 6.62 2.63
CA ARG A 23 -15.59 5.42 1.79
C ARG A 23 -14.32 5.42 0.95
N TYR A 24 -13.77 4.26 0.66
CA TYR A 24 -12.59 4.11 -0.19
C TYR A 24 -12.72 2.93 -1.16
N GLY A 25 -11.90 2.98 -2.22
CA GLY A 25 -11.69 1.87 -3.13
C GLY A 25 -10.24 1.87 -3.61
N SER A 26 -9.65 0.70 -3.77
CA SER A 26 -8.29 0.48 -4.27
C SER A 26 -8.32 -0.57 -5.39
N SER A 27 -7.39 -0.47 -6.33
CA SER A 27 -7.17 -1.52 -7.34
C SER A 27 -5.72 -1.55 -7.77
N SER A 28 -5.16 -2.73 -7.94
CA SER A 28 -3.78 -2.94 -8.37
C SER A 28 -3.68 -3.94 -9.52
N MET A 29 -2.64 -3.80 -10.35
CA MET A 29 -2.41 -4.63 -11.53
C MET A 29 -0.91 -4.69 -11.86
N GLN A 30 -0.38 -5.88 -12.08
CA GLN A 30 1.05 -6.08 -12.37
C GLN A 30 1.48 -5.56 -13.75
N GLY A 31 0.62 -5.70 -14.77
CA GLY A 31 0.95 -5.28 -16.13
C GLY A 31 2.10 -6.10 -16.73
N TRP A 32 3.06 -5.41 -17.35
CA TRP A 32 4.12 -6.04 -18.15
C TRP A 32 5.35 -6.49 -17.35
N ARG A 33 5.49 -6.05 -16.09
CA ARG A 33 6.64 -6.42 -15.26
C ARG A 33 6.56 -7.90 -14.89
N SER A 34 7.70 -8.57 -14.73
CA SER A 34 7.77 -9.97 -14.30
C SER A 34 7.26 -10.19 -12.86
N THR A 35 7.46 -9.19 -12.00
CA THR A 35 7.05 -9.17 -10.59
C THR A 35 6.13 -7.99 -10.29
N MET A 36 5.20 -8.18 -9.35
CA MET A 36 4.42 -7.09 -8.75
C MET A 36 5.13 -6.63 -7.50
N GLU A 37 5.72 -5.43 -7.56
CA GLU A 37 6.51 -4.86 -6.47
C GLU A 37 5.76 -3.78 -5.69
N ASP A 38 4.66 -3.25 -6.23
CA ASP A 38 3.85 -2.27 -5.52
C ASP A 38 3.10 -2.91 -4.36
N ALA A 39 2.88 -2.11 -3.33
CA ALA A 39 2.01 -2.42 -2.20
C ALA A 39 1.10 -1.22 -1.92
N HIS A 40 0.03 -1.44 -1.17
CA HIS A 40 -0.83 -0.37 -0.68
C HIS A 40 -1.28 -0.66 0.75
N ALA A 41 -1.77 0.37 1.41
CA ALA A 41 -2.34 0.34 2.75
C ALA A 41 -3.67 1.08 2.74
N ALA A 42 -4.70 0.48 3.31
CA ALA A 42 -5.99 1.10 3.51
C ALA A 42 -6.49 0.80 4.94
N TYR A 43 -6.37 1.80 5.81
CA TYR A 43 -6.79 1.72 7.21
C TYR A 43 -7.77 2.88 7.48
N PRO A 44 -9.07 2.68 7.24
CA PRO A 44 -10.10 3.69 7.54
C PRO A 44 -10.11 4.10 9.02
N ASP A 45 -9.81 3.16 9.91
CA ASP A 45 -9.76 3.37 11.36
C ASP A 45 -8.36 3.03 11.89
N LEU A 46 -7.38 3.93 11.67
CA LEU A 46 -6.04 3.79 12.26
C LEU A 46 -6.10 4.07 13.77
N ASP A 47 -6.86 5.11 14.15
CA ASP A 47 -7.22 5.45 15.52
C ASP A 47 -8.64 6.09 15.55
N GLY A 48 -9.07 6.62 16.70
CA GLY A 48 -10.43 7.20 16.85
C GLY A 48 -10.74 8.42 15.97
N SER A 49 -9.71 9.06 15.39
CA SER A 49 -9.83 10.28 14.60
C SER A 49 -9.16 10.21 13.23
N THR A 50 -8.26 9.25 13.01
CA THR A 50 -7.35 9.24 11.88
C THR A 50 -7.57 8.03 10.97
N SER A 51 -7.56 8.29 9.66
CA SER A 51 -7.52 7.28 8.62
C SER A 51 -6.17 7.33 7.91
N PHE A 52 -5.64 6.19 7.48
CA PHE A 52 -4.36 6.10 6.79
C PHE A 52 -4.48 5.33 5.47
N PHE A 53 -4.00 5.96 4.41
CA PHE A 53 -3.94 5.37 3.08
C PHE A 53 -2.56 5.62 2.48
N GLY A 54 -1.99 4.61 1.82
CA GLY A 54 -0.67 4.71 1.23
C GLY A 54 -0.51 3.81 0.00
N VAL A 55 0.24 4.28 -0.99
CA VAL A 55 0.64 3.51 -2.17
C VAL A 55 2.16 3.54 -2.25
N TYR A 56 2.76 2.37 -2.41
CA TYR A 56 4.21 2.17 -2.36
C TYR A 56 4.67 1.51 -3.66
N ASP A 57 5.32 2.28 -4.53
CA ASP A 57 5.98 1.77 -5.75
C ASP A 57 7.28 1.08 -5.34
N GLY A 58 7.32 -0.25 -5.51
CA GLY A 58 8.53 -1.02 -5.24
C GLY A 58 9.49 -0.95 -6.42
N HIS A 59 10.74 -0.56 -6.16
CA HIS A 59 11.83 -0.70 -7.12
C HIS A 59 12.99 -1.49 -6.52
N GLY A 60 13.24 -2.70 -7.04
CA GLY A 60 14.35 -3.56 -6.62
C GLY A 60 13.94 -4.81 -5.87
N GLY A 61 12.66 -5.21 -5.97
CA GLY A 61 12.12 -6.43 -5.39
C GLY A 61 11.00 -6.16 -4.38
N LYS A 62 9.96 -7.02 -4.42
CA LYS A 62 8.76 -6.97 -3.57
C LYS A 62 9.04 -6.83 -2.07
N LYS A 63 10.17 -7.37 -1.58
CA LYS A 63 10.56 -7.30 -0.16
C LYS A 63 10.79 -5.86 0.32
N PHE A 64 11.22 -4.96 -0.56
CA PHE A 64 11.54 -3.59 -0.19
C PHE A 64 10.29 -2.73 0.04
N SER A 65 9.28 -2.86 -0.83
CA SER A 65 8.01 -2.14 -0.68
C SER A 65 7.25 -2.56 0.59
N SER A 66 7.19 -3.86 0.89
CA SER A 66 6.61 -4.35 2.15
C SER A 66 7.37 -3.89 3.40
N PHE A 67 8.70 -3.75 3.31
CA PHE A 67 9.52 -3.22 4.39
C PHE A 67 9.29 -1.72 4.61
N ILE A 68 9.18 -0.93 3.53
CA ILE A 68 8.84 0.50 3.57
C ILE A 68 7.47 0.69 4.21
N PHE A 69 6.46 -0.10 3.81
CA PHE A 69 5.14 -0.08 4.42
C PHE A 69 5.18 -0.27 5.94
N LEU A 70 5.78 -1.37 6.42
CA LEU A 70 5.89 -1.67 7.86
C LEU A 70 6.69 -0.59 8.61
N SER A 71 7.76 -0.09 8.00
CA SER A 71 8.64 0.90 8.62
C SER A 71 7.99 2.27 8.72
N LEU A 72 7.26 2.72 7.67
CA LEU A 72 6.56 4.01 7.67
C LEU A 72 5.38 4.02 8.62
N LEU A 73 4.54 2.97 8.61
CA LEU A 73 3.40 2.89 9.53
C LEU A 73 3.87 2.95 10.98
N LYS A 74 4.96 2.23 11.29
CA LYS A 74 5.56 2.20 12.63
C LYS A 74 6.21 3.53 13.01
N PHE A 75 6.89 4.20 12.08
CA PHE A 75 7.48 5.52 12.32
C PHE A 75 6.41 6.59 12.58
N LEU A 76 5.36 6.65 11.74
CA LEU A 76 4.24 7.58 11.90
C LEU A 76 3.50 7.37 13.22
N TYR A 77 3.23 6.10 13.59
CA TYR A 77 2.55 5.77 14.85
C TYR A 77 3.40 6.11 16.08
N ILE A 78 4.71 5.83 16.05
CA ILE A 78 5.63 6.19 17.13
C ILE A 78 5.74 7.72 17.27
N HIS A 79 5.81 8.46 16.16
CA HIS A 79 5.93 9.91 16.23
C HIS A 79 4.64 10.57 16.75
N TYR A 80 3.47 10.08 16.33
CA TYR A 80 2.17 10.51 16.86
C TYR A 80 2.07 10.30 18.38
N LEU A 81 2.50 9.14 18.88
CA LEU A 81 2.52 8.84 20.33
C LEU A 81 3.49 9.75 21.11
N LEU A 82 4.64 10.10 20.51
CA LEU A 82 5.65 10.96 21.16
C LEU A 82 5.26 12.44 21.18
N THR A 83 4.39 12.90 20.27
CA THR A 83 3.89 14.28 20.24
C THR A 83 2.66 14.52 21.12
N MET A 84 2.12 13.46 21.74
CA MET A 84 0.96 13.50 22.65
C MET A 84 1.36 13.68 24.13
N TYR A 85 2.61 14.03 24.42
CA TYR A 85 3.12 14.37 25.76
C TYR A 85 3.84 15.73 25.76
#